data_AF-A0A2V7YC91-F1
#
_entry.id   AF-A0A2V7YC91-F1
#
_cell.length_a   1.000
_cell.length_b   1.000
_cell.length_c   1.000
_cell.angle_alpha   90.00
_cell.angle_beta   90.00
_cell.angle_gamma   90.00
#
_symmetry.space_group_name_H-M   'P 1'
#
loop_
_entity.id
_entity.type
_entity.pdbx_description
1 polymer ?
#
loop_
_entity_poly.entity_id
_entity_poly.type
_entity_poly.pdbx_seq_one_letter_code
_entity_poly.pdbx_strand_id
1 'polypeptide(L)'
;MGVPDATALLAMIRAAPGEFQSFFGPDRTREIAALLERSLPAKELGVLEGSPPRFPISGAILDRKPPVLRSPNYDVETRDRLFEELQSLRRKGDSSPDTKRQIAQLERSLNALLENG
;
A
#
# COMPACT_ATOMS: atom_id res chain seq x y z
N MET A 1 -5.61 18.45 -7.90
CA MET A 1 -6.31 18.17 -6.63
C MET A 1 -7.79 18.08 -6.96
N GLY A 2 -8.30 16.87 -7.19
CA GLY A 2 -9.73 16.68 -7.48
C GLY A 2 -10.52 16.99 -6.23
N VAL A 3 -11.48 17.90 -6.31
CA VAL A 3 -12.42 18.16 -5.22
C VAL A 3 -13.20 16.88 -4.98
N PRO A 4 -13.30 16.36 -3.74
CA PRO A 4 -14.12 15.19 -3.47
C PRO A 4 -15.56 15.51 -3.87
N ASP A 5 -16.11 14.65 -4.72
CA ASP A 5 -17.49 14.74 -5.19
C ASP A 5 -18.46 14.69 -3.99
N ALA A 6 -19.61 15.35 -4.09
CA ALA A 6 -20.60 15.44 -3.02
C ALA A 6 -21.08 14.05 -2.56
N THR A 7 -21.14 13.10 -3.50
CA THR A 7 -21.42 11.68 -3.23
C THR A 7 -20.33 11.01 -2.41
N ALA A 8 -19.06 11.28 -2.72
CA ALA A 8 -17.94 10.76 -1.94
C ALA A 8 -17.91 11.33 -0.51
N LEU A 9 -18.24 12.62 -0.34
CA LEU A 9 -18.34 13.24 0.97
C LEU A 9 -19.45 12.60 1.82
N LEU A 10 -20.64 12.37 1.24
CA LEU A 10 -21.72 11.68 1.94
C LEU A 10 -21.34 10.24 2.30
N ALA A 11 -20.64 9.52 1.41
CA ALA A 11 -20.12 8.18 1.70
C ALA A 11 -19.18 8.18 2.90
N MET A 12 -18.26 9.15 2.97
CA MET A 12 -17.31 9.27 4.07
C MET A 12 -17.99 9.59 5.40
N ILE A 13 -18.99 10.47 5.40
CA ILE A 13 -19.77 10.78 6.60
C ILE A 13 -20.52 9.54 7.12
N ARG A 14 -21.10 8.73 6.21
CA ARG A 14 -21.78 7.48 6.57
C ARG A 14 -20.82 6.38 7.05
N ALA A 15 -19.63 6.28 6.47
CA ALA A 15 -18.64 5.27 6.82
C ALA A 15 -17.94 5.54 8.16
N ALA A 16 -17.69 6.81 8.48
CA ALA A 16 -16.96 7.21 9.68
C ALA A 16 -17.64 8.38 10.41
N PRO A 17 -18.88 8.21 10.92
CA PRO A 17 -19.63 9.30 11.51
C PRO A 17 -18.93 9.91 12.73
N GLY A 18 -18.19 9.13 13.52
CA GLY A 18 -17.47 9.61 14.71
C GLY A 18 -16.41 10.68 14.41
N GLU A 19 -15.65 10.51 13.34
CA GLU A 19 -14.59 11.46 12.93
C GLU A 19 -15.20 12.81 12.52
N PHE A 20 -16.29 12.78 11.76
CA PHE A 20 -16.99 13.99 11.33
C PHE A 20 -17.71 14.68 12.49
N GLN A 21 -18.29 13.92 13.42
CA GLN A 21 -18.92 14.47 14.63
C GLN A 21 -17.90 15.11 15.56
N SER A 22 -16.69 14.56 15.67
CA SER A 22 -15.59 15.16 16.43
C SER A 22 -15.18 16.52 15.87
N PHE A 23 -15.14 16.65 14.55
CA PHE A 23 -14.70 17.88 13.88
C PHE A 23 -15.78 18.96 13.77
N PHE A 24 -17.02 18.59 13.42
CA PHE A 24 -18.11 19.54 13.16
C PHE A 24 -19.17 19.60 14.27
N GLY A 25 -19.18 18.64 15.18
CA GLY A 25 -20.24 18.45 16.16
C GLY A 25 -21.40 17.60 15.62
N PRO A 26 -22.11 16.85 16.50
CA PRO A 26 -23.09 15.86 16.10
C PRO A 26 -24.27 16.42 15.29
N ASP A 27 -24.78 17.59 15.68
CA ASP A 27 -25.93 18.20 15.01
C ASP A 27 -25.55 18.74 13.63
N ARG A 28 -24.36 19.34 13.50
CA ARG A 28 -23.88 19.88 12.23
C ARG A 28 -23.54 18.77 11.24
N THR A 29 -22.94 17.67 11.69
CA THR A 29 -22.68 16.51 10.84
C THR A 29 -23.97 15.93 10.28
N ARG A 30 -25.04 15.85 11.09
CA ARG A 30 -26.37 15.40 10.62
C ARG A 30 -26.98 16.35 9.61
N GLU A 31 -26.89 17.66 9.84
CA GLU A 31 -27.38 18.68 8.93
C GLU A 31 -26.69 18.60 7.56
N ILE A 32 -25.36 18.47 7.56
CA ILE A 32 -24.56 18.33 6.33
C ILE A 32 -24.95 17.04 5.58
N ALA A 33 -25.08 15.91 6.28
CA ALA A 33 -25.51 14.65 5.66
C ALA A 33 -26.91 14.78 5.04
N ALA A 34 -27.88 15.36 5.75
CA ALA A 34 -29.24 15.53 5.26
C ALA A 34 -29.33 16.49 4.06
N LEU A 35 -28.50 17.53 4.01
CA LEU A 35 -28.40 18.42 2.86
C LEU A 35 -27.84 17.68 1.64
N LEU A 36 -26.75 16.92 1.84
CA LEU A 36 -26.15 16.11 0.76
C LEU A 36 -27.15 15.06 0.23
N GLU A 37 -27.89 14.38 1.10
CA GLU A 37 -28.91 13.42 0.70
C GLU A 37 -30.03 14.03 -0.15
N ARG A 38 -30.40 15.30 0.09
CA ARG A 38 -31.43 16.00 -0.69
C ARG A 38 -30.90 16.61 -1.99
N SER A 39 -29.61 16.94 -2.02
CA SER A 39 -28.97 17.59 -3.17
C SER A 39 -28.48 16.58 -4.22
N LEU A 40 -28.24 15.34 -3.85
CA LEU A 40 -27.77 14.31 -4.77
C LEU A 40 -28.91 13.67 -5.57
N PRO A 41 -28.72 13.41 -6.88
CA PRO A 41 -29.71 12.72 -7.68
C PRO A 41 -29.88 11.26 -7.21
N ALA A 42 -31.10 10.72 -7.34
CA ALA A 42 -31.44 9.37 -6.86
C ALA A 42 -30.51 8.26 -7.40
N LYS A 43 -29.95 8.44 -8.60
CA LYS A 43 -28.95 7.53 -9.20
C LYS A 43 -27.67 7.45 -8.36
N GLU A 44 -27.20 8.57 -7.81
CA GLU A 44 -25.97 8.64 -7.02
C GLU A 44 -26.20 8.13 -5.60
N LEU A 45 -27.36 8.40 -5.01
CA LEU A 45 -27.77 7.77 -3.75
C LEU A 45 -27.86 6.24 -3.88
N GLY A 46 -28.34 5.75 -5.02
CA GLY A 46 -28.37 4.31 -5.32
C GLY A 46 -26.98 3.66 -5.40
N VAL A 47 -25.93 4.41 -5.71
CA VAL A 47 -24.54 3.93 -5.67
C VAL A 47 -24.05 3.79 -4.23
N LEU A 48 -24.50 4.66 -3.31
CA LEU A 48 -24.18 4.60 -1.88
C LEU A 48 -24.91 3.47 -1.15
N GLU A 49 -26.16 3.19 -1.55
CA GLU A 49 -26.94 2.06 -1.04
C GLU A 49 -26.52 0.72 -1.69
N GLY A 50 -25.83 0.79 -2.82
CA GLY A 50 -25.21 -0.36 -3.45
C GLY A 50 -24.22 -0.99 -2.47
N SER A 51 -24.51 -2.21 -2.04
CA SER A 51 -23.57 -3.01 -1.26
C SER A 51 -22.22 -2.95 -1.97
N PRO A 52 -21.10 -2.65 -1.28
CA PRO A 52 -19.79 -2.62 -1.91
C PRO A 52 -19.65 -3.91 -2.72
N PRO A 53 -19.07 -3.87 -3.93
CA PRO A 53 -18.92 -5.05 -4.74
C PRO A 53 -18.32 -6.13 -3.85
N ARG A 54 -19.13 -7.15 -3.56
CA ARG A 54 -18.66 -8.35 -2.88
C ARG A 54 -17.77 -9.01 -3.90
N PHE A 55 -16.51 -8.59 -3.93
CA PHE A 55 -15.49 -9.38 -4.56
C PHE A 55 -15.60 -10.74 -3.89
N PRO A 56 -15.90 -11.81 -4.65
CA PRO A 56 -15.75 -13.11 -4.05
C PRO A 56 -14.31 -13.15 -3.58
N ILE A 57 -14.10 -13.60 -2.34
CA ILE A 57 -12.77 -13.98 -1.86
C ILE A 57 -12.26 -15.21 -2.68
N SER A 58 -12.90 -15.55 -3.82
CA SER A 58 -12.42 -16.40 -4.90
C SER A 58 -11.18 -15.82 -5.56
N GLY A 59 -10.10 -15.90 -4.82
CA GLY A 59 -8.72 -15.70 -5.22
C GLY A 59 -7.81 -16.27 -4.13
N ALA A 60 -8.22 -16.15 -2.86
CA ALA A 60 -7.63 -16.91 -1.78
C ALA A 60 -8.28 -18.29 -1.72
N ILE A 61 -7.58 -19.31 -2.22
CA ILE A 61 -7.92 -20.70 -1.91
C ILE A 61 -7.62 -20.87 -0.41
N LEU A 62 -8.64 -20.68 0.44
CA LEU A 62 -8.54 -20.77 1.91
C LEU A 62 -8.12 -22.17 2.38
N ASP A 63 -8.36 -23.19 1.54
CA ASP A 63 -8.02 -24.60 1.79
C ASP A 63 -6.58 -24.98 1.40
N ARG A 64 -5.86 -24.09 0.70
CA ARG A 64 -4.44 -24.33 0.41
C ARG A 64 -3.63 -23.80 1.57
N LYS A 65 -3.03 -24.74 2.32
CA LYS A 65 -1.90 -24.44 3.21
C LYS A 65 -0.94 -23.51 2.44
N PRO A 66 -0.52 -22.37 3.03
CA PRO A 66 0.42 -21.47 2.39
C PRO A 66 1.60 -22.28 1.82
N PRO A 67 2.03 -22.03 0.58
CA PRO A 67 3.20 -22.72 0.04
C PRO A 67 4.35 -22.45 1.02
N VAL A 68 4.90 -23.53 1.58
CA VAL A 68 6.09 -23.43 2.42
C VAL A 68 7.21 -23.01 1.48
N LEU A 69 7.57 -21.73 1.55
CA LEU A 69 8.76 -21.23 0.88
C LEU A 69 9.94 -21.99 1.47
N ARG A 70 10.70 -22.68 0.62
CA ARG A 70 11.95 -23.27 1.04
C ARG A 70 12.84 -22.15 1.54
N SER A 71 13.49 -22.35 2.68
CA SER A 71 14.55 -21.45 3.11
C SER A 71 15.57 -21.37 1.97
N PRO A 72 16.05 -20.17 1.63
CA PRO A 72 17.11 -20.04 0.65
C PRO A 72 18.30 -20.90 1.10
N ASN A 73 18.95 -21.55 0.13
CA ASN A 73 20.14 -22.37 0.38
C ASN A 73 21.43 -21.51 0.46
N TYR A 74 21.26 -20.19 0.54
CA TYR A 74 22.31 -19.22 0.75
C TYR A 74 22.11 -18.51 2.09
N ASP A 75 23.20 -18.02 2.66
CA ASP A 75 23.16 -17.28 3.91
C ASP A 75 22.52 -15.90 3.72
N VAL A 76 21.33 -15.73 4.33
CA VAL A 76 20.53 -14.51 4.28
C VAL A 76 21.26 -13.35 4.97
N GLU A 77 21.99 -13.60 6.06
CA GLU A 77 22.70 -12.53 6.78
C GLU A 77 23.83 -11.97 5.91
N THR A 78 24.57 -12.83 5.23
CA THR A 78 25.63 -12.43 4.30
C THR A 78 25.05 -11.68 3.09
N ARG A 79 23.91 -12.13 2.54
CA ARG A 79 23.20 -11.40 1.47
C ARG A 79 22.85 -9.98 1.90
N ASP A 80 22.27 -9.82 3.09
CA ASP A 80 21.78 -8.53 3.58
C ASP A 80 22.92 -7.55 3.83
N ARG A 81 24.05 -8.01 4.40
CA ARG A 81 25.25 -7.19 4.55
C ARG A 81 25.78 -6.68 3.20
N LEU A 82 25.87 -7.56 2.19
CA LEU A 82 26.33 -7.18 0.84
C LEU A 82 25.38 -6.16 0.18
N PHE A 83 24.07 -6.31 0.38
CA PHE A 83 23.07 -5.36 -0.11
C PHE A 83 23.18 -4.00 0.57
N GLU A 84 23.35 -3.97 1.89
CA GLU A 84 23.51 -2.73 2.66
C GLU A 84 24.77 -1.97 2.23
N GLU A 85 25.90 -2.67 2.05
CA GLU A 85 27.14 -2.08 1.56
C GLU A 85 26.96 -1.48 0.16
N LEU A 86 26.35 -2.24 -0.76
CA LEU A 86 26.09 -1.78 -2.13
C LEU A 86 25.15 -0.57 -2.15
N GLN A 87 24.10 -0.60 -1.32
CA GLN A 87 23.17 0.52 -1.20
C GLN A 87 23.87 1.76 -0.59
N SER A 88 24.75 1.56 0.39
CA SER A 88 25.53 2.66 0.99
C SER A 88 26.43 3.34 -0.05
N LEU A 89 27.11 2.57 -0.90
CA LEU A 89 27.98 3.09 -1.95
C LEU A 89 27.19 3.82 -3.03
N ARG A 90 26.03 3.28 -3.42
CA ARG A 90 25.14 3.95 -4.39
C ARG A 90 24.53 5.24 -3.85
N ARG A 91 24.16 5.27 -2.55
CA ARG A 91 23.62 6.48 -1.90
C ARG A 91 24.65 7.59 -1.76
N LYS A 92 25.93 7.26 -1.56
CA LYS A 92 27.01 8.25 -1.50
C LYS A 92 27.19 8.99 -2.83
N GLY A 93 26.72 8.42 -3.95
CA GLY A 93 26.75 9.09 -5.26
C GLY A 93 28.16 9.33 -5.82
N ASP A 94 29.19 8.80 -5.15
CA ASP A 94 30.59 8.92 -5.55
C ASP A 94 30.82 8.15 -6.85
N SER A 95 30.94 8.87 -7.96
CA SER A 95 31.21 8.30 -9.29
C SER A 95 32.70 7.99 -9.53
N SER A 96 33.48 7.88 -8.45
CA SER A 96 34.90 7.53 -8.51
C SER A 96 35.08 6.16 -9.19
N PRO A 97 36.12 5.98 -10.02
CA PRO A 97 36.46 4.68 -10.60
C PRO A 97 36.63 3.59 -9.54
N ASP A 98 37.09 3.93 -8.33
CA ASP A 98 37.24 2.99 -7.22
C ASP A 98 35.87 2.55 -6.66
N THR A 99 34.92 3.47 -6.50
CA THR A 99 33.55 3.15 -6.08
C THR A 99 32.85 2.26 -7.10
N LYS A 100 33.06 2.51 -8.40
CA LYS A 100 32.52 1.64 -9.47
C LYS A 100 33.10 0.22 -9.42
N ARG A 101 34.40 0.09 -9.13
CA ARG A 101 35.04 -1.23 -8.95
C ARG A 101 34.51 -1.96 -7.73
N GLN A 102 34.31 -1.25 -6.62
CA GLN A 102 33.74 -1.81 -5.40
C GLN A 102 32.29 -2.28 -5.62
N ILE A 103 31.46 -1.49 -6.29
CA ILE A 103 30.09 -1.90 -6.65
C ILE A 103 30.11 -3.17 -7.52
N ALA A 104 30.95 -3.21 -8.57
CA ALA A 104 31.07 -4.37 -9.44
C ALA A 104 31.64 -5.62 -8.74
N GLN A 105 32.41 -5.44 -7.65
CA GLN A 105 32.88 -6.54 -6.82
C GLN A 105 31.76 -7.08 -5.93
N LEU A 106 31.01 -6.19 -5.26
CA LEU A 106 29.86 -6.56 -4.42
C LEU A 106 28.78 -7.27 -5.24
N GLU A 107 28.49 -6.80 -6.45
CA GLU A 107 27.53 -7.45 -7.36
C GLU A 107 27.98 -8.85 -7.76
N ARG A 108 29.28 -9.07 -8.01
CA ARG A 108 29.81 -10.41 -8.31
C ARG A 108 29.73 -11.34 -7.10
N SER A 109 30.06 -10.85 -5.90
CA SER A 109 29.93 -11.62 -4.66
C SER A 109 28.48 -11.98 -4.37
N LEU A 110 27.54 -11.08 -4.65
CA LEU A 110 26.12 -11.31 -4.46
C LEU A 110 25.56 -12.32 -5.46
N ASN A 111 25.93 -12.22 -6.74
CA ASN A 111 25.55 -13.21 -7.75
C ASN A 111 26.13 -14.59 -7.42
N ALA A 112 27.40 -14.68 -7.01
CA ALA A 112 27.99 -15.94 -6.60
C ALA A 112 27.27 -16.56 -5.38
N LEU A 113 26.81 -15.73 -4.43
CA LEU A 113 26.05 -16.22 -3.28
C LEU A 113 24.65 -16.73 -3.68
N LEU A 114 24.00 -16.09 -4.66
CA LEU A 114 22.70 -16.49 -5.17
C LEU A 114 22.75 -17.68 -6.14
N GLU A 115 23.85 -17.86 -6.89
CA GLU A 115 24.05 -18.98 -7.82
C GLU A 115 24.48 -20.28 -7.11
N ASN A 116 25.11 -20.18 -5.93
CA ASN A 116 25.57 -21.33 -5.14
C ASN A 116 24.56 -21.80 -4.08
N GLY A 117 23.38 -21.19 -4.01
CA GLY A 117 22.27 -21.59 -3.14
C GLY A 117 21.15 -22.24 -3.94
#